data_AF-A0A258Q1U2-F1
#
_entry.id   AF-A0A258Q1U2-F1
#
_cell.length_a   1.000
_cell.length_b   1.000
_cell.length_c   1.000
_cell.angle_alpha   90.00
_cell.angle_beta   90.00
_cell.angle_gamma   90.00
#
_symmetry.space_group_name_H-M   'P 1'
#
loop_
_entity.id
_entity.type
_entity.pdbx_description
1 polymer ?
#
loop_
_entity_poly.entity_id
_entity_poly.type
_entity_poly.pdbx_seq_one_letter_code
_entity_poly.pdbx_strand_id
1 'polypeptide(L)'
;MPSVPAFCDTCGTVFNSGIFVENSANISFAGNISGPCPSCGGMGHVPDGVFNFIGNTIEILSAPERTIKELTNLAKILQEAKAKSETREQVVSRIEKELPSLSGLTKLLPENKSELYGFLALVLAAAQLFSQAPPTQNSTTINVTQVIQQVITEPSAVKAAPVQAKKKIGRNETCTCGSGLKYKRCCGALK
;
A
#
# COMPACT_ATOMS: atom_id res chain seq x y z
N MET A 1 10.59 19.72 6.50
CA MET A 1 11.28 18.45 6.81
C MET A 1 10.55 17.30 6.14
N PRO A 2 11.23 16.50 5.30
CA PRO A 2 10.66 15.28 4.71
C PRO A 2 10.25 14.31 5.82
N SER A 3 9.00 13.86 5.81
CA SER A 3 8.54 12.81 6.71
C SER A 3 8.78 11.45 6.06
N VAL A 4 9.34 10.52 6.81
CA VAL A 4 9.43 9.11 6.39
C VAL A 4 8.02 8.51 6.45
N PRO A 5 7.52 7.84 5.39
CA PRO A 5 6.21 7.21 5.43
C PRO A 5 6.22 5.92 6.26
N ALA A 6 5.08 5.65 6.92
CA ALA A 6 4.75 4.36 7.51
C ALA A 6 3.60 3.71 6.75
N PHE A 7 3.59 2.38 6.71
CA PHE A 7 2.59 1.55 6.02
C PHE A 7 1.81 0.76 7.06
N CYS A 8 0.49 0.96 7.12
CA CYS A 8 -0.36 0.29 8.11
C CYS A 8 -0.42 -1.23 7.86
N ASP A 9 -0.12 -2.02 8.88
CA ASP A 9 -0.14 -3.49 8.82
C ASP A 9 -1.55 -4.08 8.75
N THR A 10 -2.54 -3.29 9.16
CA THR A 10 -3.94 -3.72 9.19
C THR A 10 -4.69 -3.41 7.90
N CYS A 11 -4.54 -2.20 7.36
CA CYS A 11 -5.35 -1.72 6.23
C CYS A 11 -4.54 -1.23 5.02
N GLY A 12 -3.20 -1.23 5.09
CA GLY A 12 -2.34 -0.79 3.99
C GLY A 12 -2.31 0.73 3.75
N THR A 13 -3.01 1.53 4.57
CA THR A 13 -2.95 3.00 4.46
C THR A 13 -1.52 3.47 4.69
N VAL A 14 -1.00 4.31 3.77
CA VAL A 14 0.26 5.03 3.96
C VAL A 14 -0.02 6.28 4.79
N PHE A 15 0.75 6.50 5.84
CA PHE A 15 0.58 7.66 6.73
C PHE A 15 1.93 8.19 7.21
N ASN A 16 1.90 9.38 7.82
CA ASN A 16 3.09 10.01 8.38
C ASN A 16 3.59 9.21 9.58
N SER A 17 4.84 8.75 9.55
CA SER A 17 5.41 7.95 10.65
C SER A 17 5.75 8.78 11.90
N GLY A 18 5.81 10.11 11.78
CA GLY A 18 6.36 10.99 12.80
C GLY A 18 7.89 11.10 12.78
N ILE A 19 8.57 10.36 11.90
CA ILE A 19 10.01 10.45 11.69
C ILE A 19 10.29 11.48 10.61
N PHE A 20 11.15 12.45 10.92
CA PHE A 20 11.57 13.50 10.01
C PHE A 20 13.08 13.46 9.85
N VAL A 21 13.56 13.37 8.61
CA VAL A 21 14.98 13.31 8.29
C VAL A 21 15.27 14.29 7.16
N GLU A 22 16.31 15.10 7.33
CA GLU A 22 16.66 16.16 6.39
C GLU A 22 18.16 16.15 6.12
N ASN A 23 18.55 16.25 4.84
CA ASN A 23 19.93 16.39 4.37
C ASN A 23 20.93 15.43 5.05
N SER A 24 20.55 14.16 5.13
CA SER A 24 21.31 13.12 5.84
C SER A 24 21.50 11.89 4.94
N ALA A 25 22.71 11.34 4.91
CA ALA A 25 23.05 10.17 4.10
C ALA A 25 23.25 8.92 4.97
N ASN A 26 23.10 7.73 4.39
CA ASN A 26 23.30 6.44 5.06
C ASN A 26 22.45 6.24 6.33
N ILE A 27 21.20 6.70 6.30
CA ILE A 27 20.26 6.51 7.40
C ILE A 27 19.66 5.12 7.32
N SER A 28 19.86 4.33 8.38
CA SER A 28 19.34 2.97 8.47
C SER A 28 18.07 2.93 9.29
N PHE A 29 17.02 2.31 8.75
CA PHE A 29 15.82 1.94 9.50
C PHE A 29 15.76 0.42 9.64
N ALA A 30 15.41 -0.05 10.84
CA ALA A 30 15.21 -1.47 11.13
C ALA A 30 14.15 -1.62 12.24
N GLY A 31 13.06 -2.33 11.94
CA GLY A 31 12.02 -2.68 12.91
C GLY A 31 11.25 -1.49 13.47
N ASN A 32 11.19 -0.38 12.73
CA ASN A 32 10.52 0.84 13.18
C ASN A 32 9.00 0.73 12.99
N ILE A 33 8.24 1.02 14.05
CA ILE A 33 6.77 0.96 14.06
C ILE A 33 6.21 2.35 14.35
N SER A 34 5.11 2.70 13.69
CA SER A 34 4.39 3.96 13.86
C SER A 34 2.88 3.74 13.94
N GLY A 35 2.19 4.61 14.67
CA GLY A 35 0.74 4.56 14.84
C GLY A 35 0.24 5.56 15.89
N PRO A 36 -1.09 5.68 16.07
CA PRO A 36 -2.11 4.89 15.38
C PRO A 36 -2.35 5.34 13.93
N CYS A 37 -2.70 4.38 13.07
CA CYS A 37 -3.11 4.64 11.68
C CYS A 37 -4.36 5.53 11.67
N PRO A 38 -4.37 6.66 10.93
CA PRO A 38 -5.48 7.60 10.93
C PRO A 38 -6.77 7.02 10.29
N SER A 39 -6.65 5.93 9.54
CA SER A 39 -7.78 5.28 8.85
C SER A 39 -8.45 4.21 9.71
N CYS A 40 -7.68 3.30 10.30
CA CYS A 40 -8.23 2.13 11.02
C CYS A 40 -7.82 2.03 12.48
N GLY A 41 -6.94 2.90 12.98
CA GLY A 41 -6.42 2.87 14.35
C GLY A 41 -5.33 1.80 14.61
N GLY A 42 -5.00 0.95 13.63
CA GLY A 42 -3.96 -0.07 13.74
C GLY A 42 -2.54 0.51 13.73
N MET A 43 -1.52 -0.33 13.97
CA MET A 43 -0.11 0.06 13.81
C MET A 43 0.33 -0.11 12.35
N GLY A 44 1.44 0.54 12.00
CA GLY A 44 2.14 0.34 10.75
C GLY A 44 3.65 0.31 10.95
N HIS A 45 4.38 -0.14 9.95
CA HIS A 45 5.84 -0.18 9.96
C HIS A 45 6.44 0.88 9.03
N VAL A 46 7.62 1.36 9.38
CA VAL A 46 8.47 2.14 8.48
C VAL A 46 9.36 1.16 7.72
N PRO A 47 9.54 1.31 6.39
CA PRO A 47 10.35 0.37 5.62
C PRO A 47 11.78 0.24 6.15
N ASP A 48 12.22 -1.00 6.29
CA ASP A 48 13.60 -1.32 6.63
C ASP A 48 14.52 -1.08 5.44
N GLY A 49 15.73 -0.57 5.70
CA GLY A 49 16.71 -0.31 4.65
C GLY A 49 17.66 0.83 4.98
N VAL A 50 18.54 1.14 4.03
CA VAL A 50 19.45 2.29 4.11
C VAL A 50 19.05 3.32 3.05
N PHE A 51 18.92 4.57 3.49
CA PHE A 51 18.37 5.66 2.71
C PHE A 51 19.26 6.91 2.78
N ASN A 52 19.30 7.66 1.68
CA ASN A 52 19.76 9.05 1.68
C ASN A 52 18.55 9.98 1.61
N PHE A 53 18.63 11.07 2.37
CA PHE A 53 17.66 12.16 2.38
C PHE A 53 18.34 13.41 1.86
N ILE A 54 18.14 13.74 0.59
CA ILE A 54 18.76 14.89 -0.08
C ILE A 54 17.65 15.88 -0.44
N GLY A 55 17.60 17.01 0.27
CA GLY A 55 16.47 17.94 0.17
C GLY A 55 15.15 17.26 0.51
N ASN A 56 14.23 17.19 -0.45
CA ASN A 56 12.92 16.53 -0.31
C ASN A 56 12.86 15.12 -0.92
N THR A 57 13.98 14.57 -1.36
CA THR A 57 14.04 13.27 -2.02
C THR A 57 14.61 12.21 -1.08
N ILE A 58 13.95 11.06 -1.03
CA ILE A 58 14.43 9.85 -0.36
C ILE A 58 15.01 8.93 -1.45
N GLU A 59 16.32 8.74 -1.43
CA GLU A 59 17.02 7.79 -2.29
C GLU A 59 17.25 6.49 -1.52
N ILE A 60 16.85 5.37 -2.11
CA ILE A 60 16.97 4.04 -1.52
C ILE A 60 18.33 3.48 -1.93
N LEU A 61 19.27 3.35 -0.99
CA LEU A 61 20.59 2.79 -1.25
C LEU A 61 20.56 1.25 -1.21
N SER A 62 19.75 0.71 -0.30
CA SER A 62 19.55 -0.73 -0.17
C SER A 62 18.11 -1.00 0.29
N ALA A 63 17.24 -1.40 -0.63
CA ALA A 63 16.05 -2.16 -0.28
C ALA A 63 16.49 -3.62 -0.02
N PRO A 64 15.80 -4.40 0.83
CA PRO A 64 16.12 -5.81 0.96
C PRO A 64 16.02 -6.46 -0.44
N GLU A 65 17.15 -6.99 -0.96
CA GLU A 65 17.25 -7.67 -2.26
C GLU A 65 16.18 -8.75 -2.46
N ARG A 66 15.60 -9.24 -1.36
CA ARG A 66 14.45 -10.14 -1.33
C ARG A 66 13.28 -9.66 -2.18
N THR A 67 12.93 -8.38 -2.22
CA THR A 67 11.72 -7.91 -2.94
C THR A 67 11.85 -8.11 -4.46
N ILE A 68 13.00 -7.82 -5.06
CA ILE A 68 13.20 -8.00 -6.51
C ILE A 68 13.21 -9.49 -6.87
N LYS A 69 13.88 -10.31 -6.04
CA LYS A 69 13.94 -11.77 -6.25
C LYS A 69 12.56 -12.42 -6.09
N GLU A 70 11.77 -12.00 -5.11
CA GLU A 70 10.40 -12.48 -4.90
C GLU A 70 9.47 -12.08 -6.05
N LEU A 71 9.54 -10.84 -6.54
CA LEU A 71 8.77 -10.40 -7.71
C LEU A 71 9.18 -11.14 -8.99
N THR A 72 10.47 -11.41 -9.17
CA THR A 72 10.97 -12.19 -10.31
C THR A 72 10.47 -13.64 -10.26
N ASN A 73 10.52 -14.26 -9.08
CA ASN A 73 9.99 -15.60 -8.87
C ASN A 73 8.47 -15.65 -9.06
N LEU A 74 7.74 -14.63 -8.60
CA LEU A 74 6.30 -14.54 -8.84
C LEU A 74 6.01 -14.49 -10.34
N ALA A 75 6.68 -13.58 -11.08
CA ALA A 75 6.50 -13.47 -12.52
C ALA A 75 6.76 -14.81 -13.23
N LYS A 76 7.78 -15.57 -12.81
CA LYS A 76 8.05 -16.92 -13.33
C LYS A 76 6.89 -17.89 -13.06
N ILE A 77 6.37 -17.95 -11.83
CA ILE A 77 5.21 -18.79 -11.48
C ILE A 77 4.00 -18.44 -12.36
N LEU A 78 3.71 -17.16 -12.54
CA LEU A 78 2.56 -16.70 -13.35
C LEU A 78 2.76 -17.03 -14.84
N GLN A 79 3.98 -16.92 -15.37
CA GLN A 79 4.30 -17.31 -16.75
C GLN A 79 4.12 -18.82 -16.96
N GLU A 80 4.64 -19.64 -16.05
CA GLU A 80 4.51 -21.09 -16.13
C GLU A 80 3.05 -21.55 -15.98
N ALA A 81 2.30 -20.93 -15.07
CA ALA A 81 0.88 -21.20 -14.88
C ALA A 81 0.08 -20.92 -16.16
N LYS A 82 0.38 -19.81 -16.83
CA LYS A 82 -0.22 -19.47 -18.13
C LYS A 82 0.16 -20.49 -19.21
N ALA A 83 1.43 -20.89 -19.28
CA ALA A 83 1.92 -21.83 -20.29
C ALA A 83 1.34 -23.24 -20.11
N LYS A 84 1.22 -23.71 -18.86
CA LYS A 84 0.72 -25.04 -18.51
C LYS A 84 -0.81 -25.11 -18.38
N SER A 85 -1.50 -23.99 -18.56
CA SER A 85 -2.94 -23.87 -18.30
C SER A 85 -3.35 -24.39 -16.91
N GLU A 86 -2.58 -24.00 -15.87
CA GLU A 86 -2.83 -24.41 -14.48
C GLU A 86 -4.13 -23.82 -13.92
N THR A 87 -4.80 -24.56 -13.04
CA THR A 87 -6.00 -24.08 -12.34
C THR A 87 -5.62 -23.16 -11.18
N ARG A 88 -6.59 -22.35 -10.72
CA ARG A 88 -6.38 -21.42 -9.60
C ARG A 88 -5.78 -22.10 -8.38
N GLU A 89 -6.28 -23.29 -8.05
CA GLU A 89 -5.84 -24.06 -6.87
C GLU A 89 -4.36 -24.45 -6.98
N GLN A 90 -3.91 -24.82 -8.19
CA GLN A 90 -2.52 -25.17 -8.46
C GLN A 90 -1.61 -23.94 -8.34
N VAL A 91 -2.05 -22.79 -8.86
CA VAL A 91 -1.31 -21.53 -8.78
C VAL A 91 -1.21 -21.02 -7.34
N VAL A 92 -2.32 -21.04 -6.60
CA VAL A 92 -2.38 -20.66 -5.18
C VAL A 92 -1.43 -21.52 -4.36
N SER A 93 -1.52 -22.86 -4.52
CA SER A 93 -0.64 -23.78 -3.79
C SER A 93 0.85 -23.53 -4.09
N ARG A 94 1.19 -23.18 -5.34
CA ARG A 94 2.58 -22.89 -5.71
C ARG A 94 3.07 -21.54 -5.15
N ILE A 95 2.23 -20.51 -5.16
CA ILE A 95 2.54 -19.21 -4.55
C ILE A 95 2.75 -19.35 -3.04
N GLU A 96 1.87 -20.07 -2.34
CA GLU A 96 2.00 -20.29 -0.88
C GLU A 96 3.26 -21.08 -0.52
N LYS A 97 3.65 -22.05 -1.38
CA LYS A 97 4.84 -22.89 -1.17
C LYS A 97 6.15 -22.19 -1.51
N GLU A 98 6.20 -21.46 -2.62
CA GLU A 98 7.44 -20.87 -3.14
C GLU A 98 7.64 -19.42 -2.68
N LEU A 99 6.56 -18.71 -2.35
CA LEU A 99 6.54 -17.28 -1.99
C LEU A 99 5.63 -17.03 -0.78
N PRO A 100 5.96 -17.57 0.41
CA PRO A 100 5.11 -17.43 1.61
C PRO A 100 4.85 -15.97 1.98
N SER A 101 5.81 -15.08 1.73
CA SER A 101 5.70 -13.62 1.90
C SER A 101 4.57 -12.98 1.09
N LEU A 102 4.19 -13.60 -0.04
CA LEU A 102 3.21 -13.10 -0.99
C LEU A 102 1.88 -13.86 -0.96
N SER A 103 1.67 -14.73 0.04
CA SER A 103 0.43 -15.50 0.19
C SER A 103 -0.81 -14.61 0.26
N GLY A 104 -0.69 -13.37 0.73
CA GLY A 104 -1.81 -12.41 0.73
C GLY A 104 -2.36 -12.09 -0.67
N LEU A 105 -1.53 -12.21 -1.72
CA LEU A 105 -1.93 -11.98 -3.11
C LEU A 105 -2.86 -13.08 -3.64
N THR A 106 -2.90 -14.26 -3.02
CA THR A 106 -3.77 -15.35 -3.49
C THR A 106 -5.25 -14.99 -3.40
N LYS A 107 -5.61 -14.12 -2.46
CA LYS A 107 -6.98 -13.59 -2.28
C LYS A 107 -7.42 -12.67 -3.43
N LEU A 108 -6.48 -12.11 -4.18
CA LEU A 108 -6.74 -11.22 -5.32
C LEU A 108 -6.87 -11.99 -6.64
N LEU A 109 -6.55 -13.29 -6.65
CA LEU A 109 -6.65 -14.12 -7.87
C LEU A 109 -8.11 -14.39 -8.22
N PRO A 110 -8.54 -14.14 -9.49
CA PRO A 110 -9.90 -14.41 -9.95
C PRO A 110 -10.27 -15.89 -9.85
N GLU A 111 -11.56 -16.16 -9.65
CA GLU A 111 -12.09 -17.53 -9.52
C GLU A 111 -12.31 -18.20 -10.87
N ASN A 112 -12.71 -17.44 -11.89
CA ASN A 112 -12.99 -17.95 -13.23
C ASN A 112 -11.69 -18.18 -14.00
N LYS A 113 -11.55 -19.34 -14.67
CA LYS A 113 -10.32 -19.70 -15.43
C LYS A 113 -9.96 -18.66 -16.50
N SER A 114 -10.94 -18.17 -17.25
CA SER A 114 -10.74 -17.15 -18.29
C SER A 114 -10.31 -15.80 -17.70
N GLU A 115 -10.91 -15.40 -16.58
CA GLU A 115 -10.53 -14.17 -15.85
C GLU A 115 -9.16 -14.31 -15.20
N LEU A 116 -8.81 -15.51 -14.70
CA LEU A 116 -7.50 -15.81 -14.15
C LEU A 116 -6.41 -15.58 -15.21
N TYR A 117 -6.53 -16.14 -16.41
CA TYR A 117 -5.52 -15.90 -17.45
C TYR A 117 -5.47 -14.44 -17.91
N GLY A 118 -6.61 -13.75 -17.95
CA GLY A 118 -6.66 -12.31 -18.22
C GLY A 118 -5.91 -11.50 -17.16
N PHE A 119 -6.15 -11.82 -15.89
CA PHE A 119 -5.46 -11.20 -14.75
C PHE A 119 -3.97 -11.53 -14.74
N LEU A 120 -3.58 -12.80 -14.97
CA LEU A 120 -2.19 -13.20 -15.08
C LEU A 120 -1.49 -12.46 -16.23
N ALA A 121 -2.16 -12.31 -17.38
CA ALA A 121 -1.62 -11.55 -18.51
C ALA A 121 -1.45 -10.05 -18.17
N LEU A 122 -2.40 -9.46 -17.44
CA LEU A 122 -2.31 -8.07 -16.98
C LEU A 122 -1.16 -7.86 -15.99
N VAL A 123 -1.04 -8.75 -14.99
CA VAL A 123 0.04 -8.70 -13.99
C VAL A 123 1.40 -8.88 -14.65
N LEU A 124 1.51 -9.80 -15.62
CA LEU A 124 2.74 -9.99 -16.39
C LEU A 124 3.08 -8.78 -17.25
N ALA A 125 2.10 -8.17 -17.92
CA ALA A 125 2.32 -6.96 -18.71
C ALA A 125 2.76 -5.78 -17.83
N ALA A 126 2.15 -5.61 -16.66
CA ALA A 126 2.57 -4.62 -15.68
C ALA A 126 4.00 -4.88 -15.19
N ALA A 127 4.33 -6.11 -14.81
CA ALA A 127 5.68 -6.48 -14.40
C ALA A 127 6.72 -6.21 -15.50
N GLN A 128 6.37 -6.46 -16.77
CA GLN A 128 7.23 -6.17 -17.92
C GLN A 128 7.43 -4.67 -18.15
N LEU A 129 6.41 -3.84 -17.94
CA LEU A 129 6.54 -2.38 -18.00
C LEU A 129 7.53 -1.84 -16.95
N PHE A 130 7.52 -2.41 -15.74
CA PHE A 130 8.49 -2.05 -14.70
C PHE A 130 9.89 -2.66 -14.89
N SER A 131 9.99 -3.78 -15.62
CA SER A 131 11.27 -4.45 -15.92
C SER A 131 12.01 -3.88 -17.13
N GLN A 132 11.33 -3.09 -17.96
CA GLN A 132 11.92 -2.42 -19.14
C GLN A 132 12.47 -1.02 -18.83
N ALA A 133 12.51 -0.60 -17.57
CA ALA A 133 13.44 0.47 -17.20
C ALA A 133 14.86 -0.06 -17.52
N PRO A 134 15.62 0.59 -18.43
CA PRO A 134 16.99 0.18 -18.68
C PRO A 134 17.72 0.15 -17.31
N PRO A 135 18.63 -0.80 -17.06
CA PRO A 135 19.47 -0.77 -15.89
C PRO A 135 20.44 0.41 -16.06
N THR A 136 19.96 1.62 -15.82
CA THR A 136 20.82 2.77 -15.57
C THR A 136 21.50 2.46 -14.25
N GLN A 137 22.80 2.24 -14.34
CA GLN A 137 23.66 2.00 -13.19
C GLN A 137 23.38 3.03 -12.11
N ASN A 138 23.01 2.52 -10.93
CA ASN A 138 22.99 3.18 -9.62
C ASN A 138 22.16 4.47 -9.53
N SER A 139 21.32 4.51 -8.49
CA SER A 139 20.40 5.61 -8.15
C SER A 139 19.10 5.63 -8.96
N THR A 140 18.12 4.83 -8.52
CA THR A 140 16.71 5.08 -8.83
C THR A 140 16.28 6.36 -8.11
N THR A 141 16.53 7.52 -8.70
CA THR A 141 15.95 8.79 -8.24
C THR A 141 14.47 8.82 -8.59
N ILE A 142 13.60 8.40 -7.66
CA ILE A 142 12.16 8.60 -7.80
C ILE A 142 11.88 10.08 -7.55
N ASN A 143 11.68 10.84 -8.63
CA ASN A 143 11.25 12.22 -8.56
C ASN A 143 9.76 12.23 -8.18
N VAL A 144 9.46 12.49 -6.91
CA VAL A 144 8.11 12.45 -6.32
C VAL A 144 7.09 13.27 -7.14
N THR A 145 7.57 14.31 -7.82
CA THR A 145 6.77 15.16 -8.71
C THR A 145 6.13 14.41 -9.88
N GLN A 146 6.79 13.38 -10.43
CA GLN A 146 6.34 12.70 -11.64
C GLN A 146 5.29 11.61 -11.36
N VAL A 147 5.34 11.00 -10.16
CA VAL A 147 4.35 10.03 -9.70
C VAL A 147 3.03 10.74 -9.32
N ILE A 148 3.11 11.95 -8.76
CA ILE A 148 1.93 12.75 -8.42
C ILE A 148 1.18 13.21 -9.68
N GLN A 149 1.89 13.52 -10.77
CA GLN A 149 1.25 14.01 -12.00
C GLN A 149 0.50 12.90 -12.79
N GLN A 150 0.98 11.66 -12.77
CA GLN A 150 0.29 10.54 -13.45
C GLN A 150 -0.95 10.05 -12.72
N VAL A 151 -1.07 10.30 -11.41
CA VAL A 151 -2.25 9.92 -10.61
C VAL A 151 -3.34 11.01 -10.63
N ILE A 152 -3.00 12.26 -10.98
CA ILE A 152 -3.94 13.39 -10.96
C ILE A 152 -4.62 13.65 -12.33
N THR A 153 -4.14 13.06 -13.44
CA THR A 153 -4.56 13.47 -14.79
C THR A 153 -5.38 12.44 -15.58
N GLU A 154 -6.27 11.69 -14.92
CA GLU A 154 -7.45 11.12 -15.59
C GLU A 154 -8.70 11.28 -14.71
N PRO A 155 -9.62 12.21 -15.04
CA PRO A 155 -10.92 12.28 -14.40
C PRO A 155 -11.81 11.19 -14.99
N SER A 156 -11.80 9.99 -14.40
CA SER A 156 -12.87 9.04 -14.64
C SER A 156 -14.16 9.61 -14.04
N ALA A 157 -15.07 9.97 -14.93
CA ALA A 157 -16.37 10.57 -14.64
C ALA A 157 -17.26 9.61 -13.85
N VAL A 158 -17.07 9.57 -12.53
CA VAL A 158 -18.05 8.98 -11.62
C VAL A 158 -19.01 10.09 -11.21
N LYS A 159 -20.23 10.03 -11.75
CA LYS A 159 -21.34 10.90 -11.35
C LYS A 159 -21.45 10.88 -9.83
N ALA A 160 -21.16 12.01 -9.19
CA ALA A 160 -21.32 12.16 -7.75
C ALA A 160 -22.81 11.99 -7.40
N ALA A 161 -23.14 10.92 -6.69
CA ALA A 161 -24.39 10.84 -5.95
C ALA A 161 -24.38 11.92 -4.86
N PRO A 162 -25.52 12.57 -4.55
CA PRO A 162 -25.56 13.63 -3.56
C PRO A 162 -25.13 13.09 -2.20
N VAL A 163 -24.08 13.69 -1.64
CA VAL A 163 -23.60 13.40 -0.28
C VAL A 163 -24.71 13.78 0.69
N GLN A 164 -25.40 12.80 1.25
CA GLN A 164 -26.36 13.04 2.33
C GLN A 164 -25.61 13.68 3.50
N ALA A 165 -25.99 14.91 3.83
CA ALA A 165 -25.45 15.63 4.97
C ALA A 165 -25.60 14.76 6.22
N LYS A 166 -24.48 14.39 6.85
CA LYS A 166 -24.50 13.68 8.14
C LYS A 166 -25.40 14.47 9.09
N LYS A 167 -26.48 13.83 9.55
CA LYS A 167 -27.47 14.42 10.45
C LYS A 167 -26.75 14.92 11.70
N LYS A 168 -26.69 16.25 11.88
CA LYS A 168 -26.10 16.86 13.07
C LYS A 168 -26.94 16.43 14.28
N ILE A 169 -26.35 15.65 15.19
CA ILE A 169 -27.02 15.25 16.42
C ILE A 169 -27.22 16.48 17.32
N GLY A 170 -28.45 16.68 17.77
CA GLY A 170 -28.80 17.79 18.64
C GLY A 170 -28.18 17.63 20.03
N ARG A 171 -27.72 18.73 20.63
CA ARG A 171 -27.08 18.74 21.97
C ARG A 171 -27.94 18.08 23.07
N ASN A 172 -29.26 18.08 22.94
CA ASN A 172 -30.20 17.47 23.89
C ASN A 172 -30.74 16.09 23.47
N GLU A 173 -30.38 15.57 22.29
CA GLU A 173 -30.82 14.24 21.82
C GLU A 173 -30.07 13.12 22.54
N THR A 174 -30.65 11.92 22.54
CA THR A 174 -30.02 10.72 23.14
C THR A 174 -28.70 10.42 22.43
N CYS A 175 -27.65 10.19 23.21
CA CYS A 175 -26.31 9.97 22.68
C CYS A 175 -26.22 8.63 21.95
N THR A 176 -25.60 8.63 20.77
CA THR A 176 -25.46 7.44 19.90
C THR A 176 -24.41 6.44 20.39
N CYS A 177 -23.71 6.73 21.48
CA CYS A 177 -22.77 5.78 22.10
C CYS A 177 -23.46 4.71 22.98
N GLY A 178 -24.80 4.72 23.06
CA GLY A 178 -25.57 3.72 23.80
C GLY A 178 -25.71 4.00 25.30
N SER A 179 -25.24 5.16 25.79
CA SER A 179 -25.29 5.50 27.22
C SER A 179 -26.69 5.83 27.77
N GLY A 180 -27.68 6.04 26.89
CA GLY A 180 -29.02 6.52 27.28
C GLY A 180 -29.06 7.98 27.75
N LEU A 181 -27.92 8.67 27.83
CA LEU A 181 -27.82 10.05 28.27
C LEU A 181 -27.98 11.04 27.11
N LYS A 182 -28.37 12.29 27.41
CA LYS A 182 -28.38 13.38 26.40
C LYS A 182 -26.95 13.67 25.92
N TYR A 183 -26.77 13.94 24.63
CA TYR A 183 -25.47 14.14 23.98
C TYR A 183 -24.55 15.10 24.74
N LYS A 184 -25.07 16.25 25.22
CA LYS A 184 -24.31 17.23 26.03
C LYS A 184 -23.79 16.78 27.37
N ARG A 185 -24.34 15.68 27.91
CA ARG A 185 -23.95 15.09 29.19
C ARG A 185 -23.15 13.80 29.00
N CYS A 186 -22.81 13.46 27.77
CA CYS A 186 -22.06 12.26 27.42
C CYS A 186 -20.92 12.63 26.44
N CYS A 187 -20.96 12.18 25.18
CA CYS A 187 -19.89 12.42 24.21
C CYS A 187 -19.72 13.90 23.81
N GLY A 188 -20.75 14.74 24.02
CA GLY A 188 -20.70 16.19 23.81
C GLY A 188 -20.47 16.99 25.09
N ALA A 189 -20.05 16.35 26.18
CA ALA A 189 -19.64 17.05 27.39
C ALA A 189 -18.24 17.65 27.17
N LEU A 190 -18.20 18.96 26.95
CA LEU A 190 -16.95 19.72 27.07
C LEU A 190 -16.67 19.81 28.58
N LYS A 191 -15.53 19.27 29.02
CA LYS A 191 -14.99 19.56 30.35
C LYS A 191 -14.46 20.99 30.39
#